data_AF-A0A915B2R0-F1
#
_entry.id   AF-A0A915B2R0-F1
#
_cell.length_a   1.000
_cell.length_b   1.000
_cell.length_c   1.000
_cell.angle_alpha   90.00
_cell.angle_beta   90.00
_cell.angle_gamma   90.00
#
_symmetry.space_group_name_H-M   'P 1'
#
loop_
_entity.id
_entity.type
_entity.pdbx_description
1 polymer ?
#
loop_
_entity_poly.entity_id
_entity_poly.type
_entity_poly.pdbx_seq_one_letter_code
_entity_poly.pdbx_strand_id
1 'polypeptide(L)'
;MSMKASKVLVSGDVNGRFDRLIRRVTNVCEKNGPFDMLICVGEFFGIDVEMNQKVIDGKLEFPITTYVLGPCCPSTSIFYPDDSAELSSSVTFLGKKGILNTATGLQVAYLSGVEGSHSTAFQFTKDTVNELLLPVKVGSGFLGVDLLLTSMWPSQAWKHSSNEPSREVNGSRLISKLAAGLKPRYHFAGMGIHYERDPYRNHRVLLEAAQHVTRFIGLASVDNSDKEKWLYAFSIVPMRKMSRMELTAQPPNTSEFPYMEIIADLILEERASAEERNTSNGGQQYFFDMSEEVEDHVDRGGRRRKKYDDEGPSARQARVQQPCWFCLSNVDVEKYLVVSVGSHCYAAMPKGPLTDGHL
;
A
#
# COMPACT_ATOMS: atom_id res chain seq x y z
N MET A 1 -14.26 -11.84 -26.46
CA MET A 1 -12.81 -12.12 -26.46
C MET A 1 -12.53 -13.11 -25.34
N SER A 2 -11.94 -14.27 -25.63
CA SER A 2 -11.66 -15.29 -24.62
C SER A 2 -10.84 -14.71 -23.46
N MET A 3 -11.30 -14.90 -22.22
CA MET A 3 -10.58 -14.54 -20.99
C MET A 3 -9.36 -15.45 -20.84
N LYS A 4 -8.30 -15.20 -21.61
CA LYS A 4 -7.07 -15.99 -21.52
C LYS A 4 -6.43 -15.73 -20.16
N ALA A 5 -6.48 -16.74 -19.30
CA ALA A 5 -5.81 -16.74 -18.02
C ALA A 5 -4.29 -16.79 -18.24
N SER A 6 -3.56 -16.01 -17.46
CA SER A 6 -2.10 -16.04 -17.46
C SER A 6 -1.63 -17.10 -16.47
N LYS A 7 -0.59 -17.87 -16.82
CA LYS A 7 0.02 -18.88 -15.94
C LYS A 7 1.32 -18.30 -15.38
N VAL A 8 1.39 -18.15 -14.06
CA VAL A 8 2.50 -17.49 -13.36
C VAL A 8 3.15 -18.47 -12.40
N LEU A 9 4.48 -18.48 -12.38
CA LEU A 9 5.29 -19.14 -11.36
C LEU A 9 5.85 -18.11 -10.40
N VAL A 10 5.79 -18.40 -9.11
CA VAL A 10 6.38 -17.55 -8.06
C VAL A 10 7.31 -18.41 -7.22
N SER A 11 8.56 -17.97 -7.08
CA SER A 11 9.57 -18.58 -6.21
C SER A 11 9.83 -17.67 -5.02
N GLY A 12 10.07 -18.25 -3.84
CA GLY A 12 10.65 -17.54 -2.70
C GLY A 12 12.15 -17.27 -2.88
N ASP A 13 12.87 -17.08 -1.78
CA ASP A 13 14.27 -16.65 -1.79
C ASP A 13 15.20 -17.67 -2.46
N VAL A 14 15.88 -17.24 -3.52
CA VAL A 14 16.78 -18.06 -4.31
C VAL A 14 18.16 -18.17 -3.64
N ASN A 15 18.64 -17.08 -3.03
CA ASN A 15 19.93 -17.02 -2.33
C ASN A 15 21.10 -17.62 -3.15
N GLY A 16 21.13 -17.36 -4.47
CA GLY A 16 22.18 -17.87 -5.37
C GLY A 16 22.06 -19.34 -5.78
N ARG A 17 21.01 -20.08 -5.37
CA ARG A 17 20.78 -21.49 -5.74
C ARG A 17 20.15 -21.64 -7.12
N PHE A 18 20.73 -20.99 -8.13
CA PHE A 18 20.19 -20.87 -9.50
C PHE A 18 20.00 -22.23 -10.19
N ASP A 19 20.98 -23.13 -10.11
CA ASP A 19 20.88 -24.46 -10.75
C ASP A 19 19.66 -25.26 -10.27
N ARG A 20 19.37 -25.20 -8.96
CA ARG A 20 18.21 -25.91 -8.39
C ARG A 20 16.89 -25.27 -8.83
N LEU A 21 16.84 -23.93 -8.87
CA LEU A 21 15.71 -23.19 -9.38
C LEU A 21 15.43 -23.56 -10.84
N ILE A 22 16.42 -23.43 -11.72
CA ILE A 22 16.31 -23.73 -13.15
C ILE A 22 15.84 -25.16 -13.36
N ARG A 23 16.49 -26.16 -12.75
CA ARG A 23 16.09 -27.58 -12.87
C ARG A 23 14.64 -27.79 -12.44
N ARG A 24 14.19 -27.19 -11.34
CA ARG A 24 12.82 -27.35 -10.86
C ARG A 24 11.82 -26.67 -11.79
N VAL A 25 12.12 -25.46 -12.25
CA VAL A 25 11.25 -24.69 -13.14
C VAL A 25 11.11 -25.42 -14.47
N THR A 26 12.20 -25.92 -15.07
CA THR A 26 12.14 -26.72 -16.30
C THR A 26 11.20 -27.93 -16.14
N ASN A 27 11.36 -28.70 -15.05
CA ASN A 27 10.49 -29.85 -14.77
C ASN A 27 9.01 -29.46 -14.61
N VAL A 28 8.71 -28.30 -14.03
CA VAL A 28 7.33 -27.82 -13.86
C VAL A 28 6.76 -27.31 -15.17
N CYS A 29 7.57 -26.60 -15.98
CA CYS A 29 7.21 -26.13 -17.31
C CYS A 29 6.91 -27.29 -18.26
N GLU A 30 7.71 -28.37 -18.24
CA GLU A 30 7.45 -29.57 -19.05
C GLU A 30 6.13 -30.26 -18.68
N LYS A 31 5.80 -30.31 -17.38
CA LYS A 31 4.60 -31.01 -16.89
C LYS A 31 3.32 -30.19 -17.01
N ASN A 32 3.39 -28.89 -16.75
CA ASN A 32 2.20 -28.04 -16.55
C ASN A 32 2.20 -26.76 -17.40
N GLY A 33 3.23 -26.55 -18.22
CA GLY A 33 3.40 -25.35 -19.03
C GLY A 33 2.42 -25.25 -20.22
N PRO A 34 2.61 -24.23 -21.07
CA PRO A 34 3.59 -23.15 -20.93
C PRO A 34 3.23 -22.18 -19.80
N PHE A 35 4.24 -21.64 -19.11
CA PHE A 35 4.09 -20.54 -18.16
C PHE A 35 4.53 -19.22 -18.81
N ASP A 36 3.86 -18.12 -18.50
CA ASP A 36 4.14 -16.83 -19.12
C ASP A 36 5.34 -16.13 -18.48
N MET A 37 5.54 -16.30 -17.15
CA MET A 37 6.60 -15.64 -16.39
C MET A 37 6.93 -16.38 -15.09
N LEU A 38 8.17 -16.24 -14.64
CA LEU A 38 8.65 -16.58 -13.29
C LEU A 38 8.87 -15.29 -12.50
N ILE A 39 8.48 -15.27 -11.24
CA ILE A 39 8.68 -14.14 -10.34
C ILE A 39 9.40 -14.64 -9.09
N CYS A 40 10.58 -14.11 -8.79
CA CYS A 40 11.34 -14.43 -7.58
C CYS A 40 11.07 -13.36 -6.53
N VAL A 41 10.37 -13.73 -5.46
CA VAL A 41 10.10 -12.87 -4.30
C VAL A 41 11.13 -13.12 -3.20
N GLY A 42 11.77 -12.07 -2.71
CA GLY A 42 12.86 -12.17 -1.73
C GLY A 42 14.25 -12.08 -2.35
N GLU A 43 15.26 -12.60 -1.62
CA GLU A 43 16.66 -12.47 -2.02
C GLU A 43 17.00 -13.41 -3.19
N PHE A 44 17.48 -12.84 -4.30
CA PHE A 44 17.78 -13.62 -5.50
C PHE A 44 19.25 -14.05 -5.55
N PHE A 45 20.18 -13.11 -5.35
CA PHE A 45 21.61 -13.39 -5.39
C PHE A 45 22.11 -14.03 -4.09
N GLY A 46 23.23 -14.74 -4.18
CA GLY A 46 23.83 -15.44 -3.04
C GLY A 46 25.17 -14.83 -2.61
N ILE A 47 25.84 -15.53 -1.71
CA ILE A 47 27.20 -15.18 -1.23
C ILE A 47 28.26 -15.46 -2.32
N ASP A 48 27.96 -16.39 -3.23
CA ASP A 48 28.87 -16.78 -4.33
C ASP A 48 28.84 -15.75 -5.46
N VAL A 49 29.85 -14.87 -5.46
CA VAL A 49 30.03 -13.80 -6.45
C VAL A 49 30.18 -14.35 -7.87
N GLU A 50 30.86 -15.49 -8.05
CA GLU A 50 31.09 -16.05 -9.38
C GLU A 50 29.78 -16.56 -10.01
N MET A 51 28.94 -17.22 -9.20
CA MET A 51 27.62 -17.67 -9.65
C MET A 51 26.70 -16.48 -9.95
N ASN A 52 26.72 -15.43 -9.12
CA ASN A 52 25.95 -14.22 -9.38
C ASN A 52 26.37 -13.57 -10.70
N GLN A 53 27.68 -13.47 -10.95
CA GLN A 53 28.22 -12.88 -12.18
C GLN A 53 27.83 -13.70 -13.42
N LYS A 54 27.75 -15.03 -13.33
CA LYS A 54 27.26 -15.87 -14.44
C LYS A 54 25.82 -15.55 -14.84
N VAL A 55 24.97 -15.16 -13.89
CA VAL A 55 23.59 -14.75 -14.20
C VAL A 55 23.57 -13.39 -14.91
N ILE A 56 24.36 -12.43 -14.42
CA ILE A 56 24.47 -11.08 -15.00
C ILE A 56 25.12 -11.13 -16.39
N ASP A 57 26.15 -11.95 -16.58
CA ASP A 57 26.80 -12.16 -17.87
C ASP A 57 25.92 -12.93 -18.88
N GLY A 58 24.76 -13.44 -18.46
CA GLY A 58 23.88 -14.26 -19.30
C GLY A 58 24.42 -15.66 -19.61
N LYS A 59 25.38 -16.17 -18.83
CA LYS A 59 25.91 -17.55 -18.96
C LYS A 59 24.94 -18.60 -18.41
N LEU A 60 24.01 -18.19 -17.56
CA LEU A 60 22.94 -19.02 -17.02
C LEU A 60 21.60 -18.62 -17.67
N GLU A 61 21.07 -19.50 -18.51
CA GLU A 61 19.79 -19.27 -19.19
C GLU A 61 18.62 -19.83 -18.37
N PHE A 62 17.62 -19.00 -18.13
CA PHE A 62 16.37 -19.40 -17.52
C PHE A 62 15.36 -19.85 -18.59
N PRO A 63 14.56 -20.89 -18.35
CA PRO A 63 13.65 -21.46 -19.36
C PRO A 63 12.46 -20.54 -19.70
N ILE A 64 12.20 -19.53 -18.87
CA ILE A 64 11.12 -18.54 -19.03
C ILE A 64 11.60 -17.18 -18.51
N THR A 65 10.96 -16.11 -18.97
CA THR A 65 11.23 -14.74 -18.51
C THR A 65 11.05 -14.64 -17.00
N THR A 66 12.13 -14.25 -16.31
CA THR A 66 12.24 -14.26 -14.86
C THR A 66 12.35 -12.84 -14.34
N TYR A 67 11.40 -12.44 -13.51
CA TYR A 67 11.40 -11.15 -12.83
C TYR A 67 11.91 -11.30 -11.41
N VAL A 68 12.86 -10.45 -11.02
CA VAL A 68 13.48 -10.48 -9.69
C VAL A 68 13.17 -9.21 -8.91
N LEU A 69 12.87 -9.37 -7.62
CA LEU A 69 12.87 -8.27 -6.66
C LEU A 69 14.30 -7.86 -6.29
N GLY A 70 14.41 -6.71 -5.63
CA GLY A 70 15.67 -6.11 -5.22
C GLY A 70 16.31 -6.75 -4.00
N PRO A 71 17.50 -6.26 -3.63
CA PRO A 71 18.32 -6.84 -2.57
C PRO A 71 17.63 -6.72 -1.23
N CYS A 72 17.82 -7.73 -0.38
CA CYS A 72 17.33 -7.73 1.00
C CYS A 72 18.48 -7.59 2.01
N CYS A 73 19.73 -7.64 1.54
CA CYS A 73 20.92 -7.45 2.36
C CYS A 73 21.97 -6.56 1.67
N PRO A 74 22.87 -5.91 2.45
CA PRO A 74 23.91 -5.05 1.90
C PRO A 74 24.94 -5.78 1.03
N SER A 75 25.18 -7.07 1.28
CA SER A 75 26.19 -7.84 0.55
C SER A 75 25.79 -8.15 -0.88
N THR A 76 24.49 -8.29 -1.16
CA THR A 76 24.00 -8.58 -2.50
C THR A 76 23.62 -7.32 -3.27
N SER A 77 23.48 -6.16 -2.60
CA SER A 77 23.05 -4.92 -3.26
C SER A 77 24.00 -4.46 -4.37
N ILE A 78 25.26 -4.87 -4.33
CA ILE A 78 26.27 -4.56 -5.38
C ILE A 78 25.95 -5.20 -6.74
N PHE A 79 25.13 -6.26 -6.77
CA PHE A 79 24.75 -6.97 -7.99
C PHE A 79 23.50 -6.41 -8.64
N TYR A 80 22.83 -5.46 -7.99
CA TYR A 80 21.63 -4.82 -8.49
C TYR A 80 21.95 -3.43 -9.02
N PRO A 81 21.42 -3.05 -10.19
CA PRO A 81 21.45 -1.66 -10.62
C PRO A 81 20.49 -0.82 -9.78
N ASP A 82 20.65 0.50 -9.84
CA ASP A 82 19.81 1.43 -9.07
C ASP A 82 18.35 1.42 -9.55
N ASP A 83 18.15 1.33 -10.86
CA ASP A 83 16.85 1.35 -11.52
C ASP A 83 16.47 -0.04 -12.07
N SER A 84 15.20 -0.20 -12.45
CA SER A 84 14.72 -1.40 -13.14
C SER A 84 15.53 -1.64 -14.42
N ALA A 85 16.13 -2.81 -14.57
CA ALA A 85 16.99 -3.13 -15.69
C ALA A 85 16.93 -4.62 -16.07
N GLU A 86 17.20 -4.91 -17.32
CA GLU A 86 17.44 -6.27 -17.79
C GLU A 86 18.85 -6.69 -17.39
N LEU A 87 18.96 -7.70 -16.52
CA LEU A 87 20.24 -8.22 -16.05
C LEU A 87 20.85 -9.14 -17.10
N SER A 88 20.01 -9.96 -17.73
CA SER A 88 20.36 -10.82 -18.85
C SER A 88 19.13 -11.06 -19.73
N SER A 89 19.32 -11.70 -20.89
CA SER A 89 18.25 -11.96 -21.88
C SER A 89 16.98 -12.65 -21.34
N SER A 90 17.09 -13.30 -20.18
CA SER A 90 15.98 -14.02 -19.53
C SER A 90 15.61 -13.48 -18.14
N VAL A 91 16.41 -12.55 -17.57
CA VAL A 91 16.24 -12.07 -16.20
C VAL A 91 16.13 -10.56 -16.15
N THR A 92 15.03 -10.06 -15.59
CA THR A 92 14.76 -8.63 -15.44
C THR A 92 14.59 -8.26 -13.97
N PHE A 93 15.35 -7.28 -13.51
CA PHE A 93 15.18 -6.65 -12.22
C PHE A 93 14.05 -5.61 -12.28
N LEU A 94 13.06 -5.75 -11.40
CA LEU A 94 11.89 -4.88 -11.37
C LEU A 94 12.17 -3.48 -10.82
N GLY A 95 13.22 -3.29 -10.02
CA GLY A 95 13.46 -2.03 -9.31
C GLY A 95 13.04 -2.08 -7.84
N LYS A 96 13.18 -0.93 -7.17
CA LYS A 96 12.86 -0.80 -5.74
C LYS A 96 11.37 -0.84 -5.43
N LYS A 97 10.55 -0.15 -6.22
CA LYS A 97 9.09 -0.09 -6.10
C LYS A 97 8.46 0.24 -7.44
N GLY A 98 7.22 -0.18 -7.64
CA GLY A 98 6.45 0.24 -8.80
C GLY A 98 5.25 -0.64 -9.10
N ILE A 99 4.61 -0.37 -10.24
CA ILE A 99 3.52 -1.17 -10.78
C ILE A 99 3.90 -1.57 -12.21
N LEU A 100 4.14 -2.86 -12.42
CA LEU A 100 4.36 -3.45 -13.72
C LEU A 100 3.01 -3.83 -14.35
N ASN A 101 2.77 -3.37 -15.58
CA ASN A 101 1.66 -3.86 -16.39
C ASN A 101 2.20 -4.86 -17.40
N THR A 102 1.79 -6.12 -17.28
CA THR A 102 2.23 -7.20 -18.18
C THR A 102 1.49 -7.14 -19.52
N ALA A 103 2.04 -7.78 -20.55
CA ALA A 103 1.38 -7.90 -21.86
C ALA A 103 0.02 -8.63 -21.80
N THR A 104 -0.18 -9.50 -20.80
CA THR A 104 -1.47 -10.17 -20.58
C THR A 104 -2.50 -9.26 -19.93
N GLY A 105 -2.09 -8.09 -19.44
CA GLY A 105 -2.93 -7.09 -18.77
C GLY A 105 -2.99 -7.21 -17.25
N LEU A 106 -2.16 -8.08 -16.63
CA LEU A 106 -2.03 -8.14 -15.17
C LEU A 106 -1.34 -6.90 -14.64
N GLN A 107 -1.87 -6.34 -13.56
CA GLN A 107 -1.23 -5.29 -12.78
C GLN A 107 -0.49 -5.88 -11.58
N VAL A 108 0.83 -5.79 -11.60
CA VAL A 108 1.72 -6.35 -10.59
C VAL A 108 2.40 -5.20 -9.84
N ALA A 109 1.95 -4.92 -8.63
CA ALA A 109 2.65 -4.03 -7.72
C ALA A 109 3.80 -4.78 -7.04
N TYR A 110 4.94 -4.12 -6.88
CA TYR A 110 6.10 -4.71 -6.21
C TYR A 110 6.77 -3.70 -5.27
N LEU A 111 7.30 -4.23 -4.16
CA LEU A 111 8.13 -3.50 -3.21
C LEU A 111 9.29 -4.41 -2.78
N SER A 112 10.50 -3.94 -3.08
CA SER A 112 11.75 -4.67 -2.82
C SER A 112 12.41 -4.21 -1.52
N GLY A 113 13.12 -5.14 -0.88
CA GLY A 113 13.97 -4.87 0.29
C GLY A 113 13.27 -5.05 1.64
N VAL A 114 13.94 -4.56 2.69
CA VAL A 114 13.53 -4.69 4.08
C VAL A 114 13.13 -3.35 4.71
N GLU A 115 12.30 -3.37 5.74
CA GLU A 115 11.96 -2.15 6.46
C GLU A 115 13.20 -1.58 7.17
N GLY A 116 13.45 -0.28 7.02
CA GLY A 116 14.57 0.40 7.65
C GLY A 116 14.32 1.88 7.88
N SER A 117 15.24 2.52 8.61
CA SER A 117 15.15 3.95 8.94
C SER A 117 15.47 4.86 7.74
N HIS A 118 16.27 4.37 6.79
CA HIS A 118 16.74 5.13 5.63
C HIS A 118 16.40 4.40 4.33
N SER A 119 16.15 5.17 3.27
CA SER A 119 15.86 4.63 1.95
C SER A 119 17.17 4.26 1.23
N THR A 120 17.74 3.09 1.57
CA THR A 120 18.95 2.55 0.90
C THR A 120 18.59 1.60 -0.25
N ALA A 121 19.57 1.03 -0.95
CA ALA A 121 19.31 0.06 -2.03
C ALA A 121 18.50 -1.17 -1.59
N PHE A 122 18.67 -1.61 -0.34
CA PHE A 122 18.03 -2.80 0.23
C PHE A 122 16.96 -2.48 1.29
N GLN A 123 16.76 -1.20 1.63
CA GLN A 123 15.76 -0.79 2.63
C GLN A 123 14.69 0.13 2.06
N PHE A 124 13.44 -0.08 2.49
CA PHE A 124 12.33 0.82 2.22
C PHE A 124 11.87 1.54 3.50
N THR A 125 11.29 2.72 3.30
CA THR A 125 10.78 3.58 4.37
C THR A 125 9.29 3.85 4.21
N LYS A 126 8.71 4.55 5.18
CA LYS A 126 7.32 5.03 5.13
C LYS A 126 7.02 5.86 3.87
N ASP A 127 7.95 6.71 3.46
CA ASP A 127 7.80 7.55 2.26
C ASP A 127 7.74 6.71 0.99
N THR A 128 8.57 5.67 0.92
CA THR A 128 8.60 4.72 -0.20
C THR A 128 7.23 4.07 -0.39
N VAL A 129 6.59 3.65 0.71
CA VAL A 129 5.25 3.06 0.72
C VAL A 129 4.17 4.09 0.39
N ASN A 130 4.26 5.31 0.95
CA ASN A 130 3.30 6.37 0.67
C ASN A 130 3.29 6.78 -0.81
N GLU A 131 4.45 6.81 -1.46
CA GLU A 131 4.58 7.08 -2.90
C GLU A 131 3.91 5.98 -3.74
N LEU A 132 4.10 4.70 -3.38
CA LEU A 132 3.45 3.58 -4.07
C LEU A 132 1.93 3.58 -3.89
N LEU A 133 1.43 4.22 -2.82
CA LEU A 133 0.00 4.43 -2.55
C LEU A 133 -0.59 5.68 -3.21
N LEU A 134 0.21 6.53 -3.88
CA LEU A 134 -0.31 7.72 -4.57
C LEU A 134 -1.41 7.42 -5.59
N PRO A 135 -1.33 6.36 -6.43
CA PRO A 135 -2.40 6.04 -7.36
C PRO A 135 -3.74 5.74 -6.67
N VAL A 136 -3.71 5.24 -5.44
CA VAL A 136 -4.90 4.97 -4.62
C VAL A 136 -5.53 6.27 -4.11
N LYS A 137 -4.69 7.26 -3.76
CA LYS A 137 -5.15 8.55 -3.22
C LYS A 137 -5.68 9.48 -4.31
N VAL A 138 -5.02 9.49 -5.47
CA VAL A 138 -5.32 10.42 -6.58
C VAL A 138 -6.38 9.84 -7.51
N GLY A 139 -6.39 8.52 -7.71
CA GLY A 139 -7.31 7.85 -8.61
C GLY A 139 -8.72 7.74 -8.03
N SER A 140 -9.71 8.36 -8.68
CA SER A 140 -11.11 8.08 -8.37
C SER A 140 -11.46 6.65 -8.81
N GLY A 141 -11.96 5.83 -7.88
CA GLY A 141 -12.39 4.47 -8.18
C GLY A 141 -11.27 3.44 -8.36
N PHE A 142 -10.11 3.62 -7.70
CA PHE A 142 -9.06 2.59 -7.66
C PHE A 142 -9.63 1.27 -7.14
N LEU A 143 -9.69 0.25 -8.00
CA LEU A 143 -10.31 -1.03 -7.68
C LEU A 143 -9.39 -1.92 -6.84
N GLY A 144 -8.09 -1.95 -7.18
CA GLY A 144 -7.09 -2.83 -6.59
C GLY A 144 -6.02 -3.23 -7.61
N VAL A 145 -5.14 -4.16 -7.23
CA VAL A 145 -4.13 -4.76 -8.13
C VAL A 145 -4.29 -6.29 -8.21
N ASP A 146 -3.82 -6.91 -9.29
CA ASP A 146 -3.87 -8.37 -9.44
C ASP A 146 -2.89 -9.05 -8.47
N LEU A 147 -1.65 -8.54 -8.44
CA LEU A 147 -0.55 -9.12 -7.68
C LEU A 147 0.17 -8.04 -6.88
N LEU A 148 0.47 -8.33 -5.62
CA LEU A 148 1.42 -7.60 -4.79
C LEU A 148 2.59 -8.53 -4.46
N LEU A 149 3.80 -8.08 -4.78
CA LEU A 149 5.04 -8.80 -4.52
C LEU A 149 5.84 -8.03 -3.48
N THR A 150 6.21 -8.70 -2.38
CA THR A 150 7.07 -8.09 -1.36
C THR A 150 8.18 -9.04 -0.96
N SER A 151 9.35 -8.51 -0.61
CA SER A 151 10.41 -9.35 -0.03
C SER A 151 10.03 -9.75 1.40
N MET A 152 9.66 -8.79 2.26
CA MET A 152 9.19 -9.04 3.61
C MET A 152 7.69 -9.32 3.70
N TRP A 153 7.26 -9.94 4.80
CA TRP A 153 5.85 -10.17 5.11
C TRP A 153 5.15 -8.93 5.63
N PRO A 154 3.81 -8.81 5.45
CA PRO A 154 3.01 -7.92 6.27
C PRO A 154 2.97 -8.43 7.72
N SER A 155 2.94 -7.49 8.67
CA SER A 155 2.74 -7.78 10.08
C SER A 155 1.33 -8.33 10.33
N GLN A 156 1.23 -9.33 11.22
CA GLN A 156 -0.02 -9.98 11.61
C GLN A 156 -0.82 -10.56 10.43
N ALA A 157 -0.14 -11.00 9.37
CA ALA A 157 -0.78 -11.60 8.20
C ALA A 157 -1.73 -12.76 8.56
N TRP A 158 -1.46 -13.49 9.63
CA TRP A 158 -2.23 -14.66 10.09
C TRP A 158 -3.50 -14.32 10.87
N LYS A 159 -3.67 -13.06 11.31
CA LYS A 159 -4.79 -12.67 12.18
C LYS A 159 -6.14 -12.95 11.53
N HIS A 160 -7.11 -13.42 12.32
CA HIS A 160 -8.45 -13.84 11.90
C HIS A 160 -8.51 -15.03 10.93
N SER A 161 -7.37 -15.60 10.53
CA SER A 161 -7.34 -16.83 9.72
C SER A 161 -7.68 -18.04 10.58
N SER A 162 -8.14 -19.14 9.95
CA SER A 162 -8.35 -20.41 10.68
C SER A 162 -7.05 -21.17 10.89
N ASN A 163 -6.02 -20.87 10.08
CA ASN A 163 -4.70 -21.44 10.15
C ASN A 163 -3.65 -20.42 10.62
N GLU A 164 -2.53 -20.93 11.13
CA GLU A 164 -1.42 -20.13 11.64
C GLU A 164 -0.10 -20.58 11.00
N PRO A 165 0.89 -19.67 10.89
CA PRO A 165 2.22 -20.01 10.39
C PRO A 165 2.93 -20.97 11.37
N SER A 166 3.74 -21.89 10.83
CA SER A 166 4.47 -22.88 11.64
C SER A 166 5.50 -22.25 12.59
N ARG A 167 5.95 -21.03 12.28
CA ARG A 167 6.89 -20.23 13.05
C ARG A 167 6.49 -18.76 13.00
N GLU A 168 6.87 -18.01 14.02
CA GLU A 168 6.70 -16.56 14.00
C GLU A 168 7.63 -15.93 12.96
N VAL A 169 7.06 -15.10 12.09
CA VAL A 169 7.78 -14.37 11.03
C VAL A 169 7.67 -12.88 11.34
N ASN A 170 8.82 -12.21 11.37
CA ASN A 170 8.85 -10.76 11.56
C ASN A 170 8.29 -10.06 10.32
N GLY A 171 7.16 -9.36 10.50
CA GLY A 171 6.45 -8.68 9.42
C GLY A 171 6.43 -7.15 9.60
N SER A 172 6.29 -6.44 8.49
CA SER A 172 6.29 -4.98 8.43
C SER A 172 4.87 -4.40 8.58
N ARG A 173 4.70 -3.41 9.47
CA ARG A 173 3.46 -2.62 9.59
C ARG A 173 3.22 -1.79 8.33
N LEU A 174 4.29 -1.30 7.69
CA LEU A 174 4.22 -0.53 6.45
C LEU A 174 3.73 -1.37 5.27
N ILE A 175 4.15 -2.64 5.17
CA ILE A 175 3.62 -3.56 4.15
C ILE A 175 2.14 -3.87 4.41
N SER A 176 1.73 -3.95 5.68
CA SER A 176 0.32 -4.12 6.04
C SER A 176 -0.53 -2.94 5.57
N LYS A 177 -0.03 -1.70 5.75
CA LYS A 177 -0.62 -0.46 5.20
C LYS A 177 -0.67 -0.51 3.66
N LEU A 178 0.39 -1.00 3.02
CA LEU A 178 0.46 -1.12 1.58
C LEU A 178 -0.58 -2.11 1.03
N ALA A 179 -0.67 -3.31 1.61
CA ALA A 179 -1.64 -4.33 1.23
C ALA A 179 -3.07 -3.85 1.43
N ALA A 180 -3.32 -3.11 2.51
CA ALA A 180 -4.61 -2.48 2.79
C ALA A 180 -5.03 -1.46 1.73
N GLY A 181 -4.09 -0.61 1.29
CA GLY A 181 -4.37 0.42 0.29
C GLY A 181 -4.48 -0.13 -1.12
N LEU A 182 -3.57 -1.02 -1.53
CA LEU A 182 -3.54 -1.58 -2.89
C LEU A 182 -4.58 -2.68 -3.12
N LYS A 183 -5.11 -3.30 -2.06
CA LYS A 183 -6.11 -4.38 -2.14
C LYS A 183 -5.73 -5.40 -3.22
N PRO A 184 -4.62 -6.13 -3.09
CA PRO A 184 -4.22 -7.09 -4.11
C PRO A 184 -5.16 -8.30 -4.14
N ARG A 185 -5.30 -9.00 -5.26
CA ARG A 185 -5.96 -10.32 -5.27
C ARG A 185 -5.06 -11.42 -4.72
N TYR A 186 -3.77 -11.32 -5.02
CA TYR A 186 -2.73 -12.21 -4.52
C TYR A 186 -1.58 -11.39 -3.97
N HIS A 187 -1.15 -11.70 -2.77
CA HIS A 187 0.03 -11.11 -2.15
C HIS A 187 1.04 -12.22 -1.87
N PHE A 188 2.16 -12.18 -2.58
CA PHE A 188 3.28 -13.09 -2.37
C PHE A 188 4.39 -12.40 -1.59
N ALA A 189 4.90 -13.08 -0.57
CA ALA A 189 6.03 -12.61 0.22
C ALA A 189 7.13 -13.67 0.33
N GLY A 190 8.39 -13.24 0.28
CA GLY A 190 9.58 -14.06 0.53
C GLY A 190 10.04 -13.97 1.98
N MET A 191 11.35 -14.12 2.22
CA MET A 191 12.06 -13.90 3.49
C MET A 191 11.41 -14.55 4.73
N GLY A 192 10.73 -15.68 4.53
CA GLY A 192 9.96 -16.34 5.57
C GLY A 192 9.84 -17.83 5.35
N ILE A 193 8.77 -18.40 5.88
CA ILE A 193 8.43 -19.81 5.73
C ILE A 193 7.34 -20.01 4.68
N HIS A 194 7.01 -21.26 4.35
CA HIS A 194 5.80 -21.50 3.58
C HIS A 194 4.54 -21.31 4.43
N TYR A 195 3.65 -20.44 3.99
CA TYR A 195 2.35 -20.25 4.63
C TYR A 195 1.31 -19.83 3.60
N GLU A 196 0.25 -20.61 3.46
CA GLU A 196 -0.89 -20.28 2.61
C GLU A 196 -2.07 -19.92 3.52
N ARG A 197 -2.32 -18.61 3.66
CA ARG A 197 -3.40 -18.10 4.50
C ARG A 197 -4.75 -18.37 3.84
N ASP A 198 -5.80 -18.53 4.64
CA ASP A 198 -7.15 -18.35 4.13
C ASP A 198 -7.31 -16.98 3.44
N PRO A 199 -8.23 -16.83 2.46
CA PRO A 199 -8.48 -15.53 1.85
C PRO A 199 -9.10 -14.55 2.86
N TYR A 200 -8.83 -13.25 2.72
CA TYR A 200 -9.50 -12.22 3.54
C TYR A 200 -10.25 -11.20 2.69
N ARG A 201 -11.32 -10.61 3.26
CA ARG A 201 -12.13 -9.56 2.62
C ARG A 201 -11.41 -8.21 2.62
N ASN A 202 -11.49 -7.48 1.51
CA ASN A 202 -11.00 -6.08 1.43
C ASN A 202 -12.10 -5.03 1.68
N HIS A 203 -13.27 -5.46 2.19
CA HIS A 203 -14.40 -4.61 2.51
C HIS A 203 -15.06 -5.07 3.81
N ARG A 204 -15.76 -4.17 4.48
CA ARG A 204 -16.57 -4.50 5.65
C ARG A 204 -17.95 -5.02 5.25
N VAL A 205 -18.31 -6.20 5.73
CA VAL A 205 -19.61 -6.83 5.43
C VAL A 205 -20.75 -5.93 5.93
N LEU A 206 -21.80 -5.78 5.12
CA LEU A 206 -22.98 -4.92 5.36
C LEU A 206 -22.74 -3.40 5.40
N LEU A 207 -21.49 -2.94 5.54
CA LEU A 207 -21.15 -1.51 5.60
C LEU A 207 -20.63 -0.97 4.26
N GLU A 208 -19.92 -1.80 3.52
CA GLU A 208 -19.28 -1.41 2.27
C GLU A 208 -19.74 -2.30 1.10
N ALA A 209 -19.63 -1.76 -0.12
CA ALA A 209 -19.89 -2.55 -1.31
C ALA A 209 -18.91 -3.72 -1.40
N ALA A 210 -19.42 -4.89 -1.80
CA ALA A 210 -18.60 -6.08 -1.98
C ALA A 210 -17.42 -5.83 -2.93
N GLN A 211 -16.24 -6.25 -2.48
CA GLN A 211 -14.97 -6.18 -3.20
C GLN A 211 -14.35 -7.58 -3.30
N HIS A 212 -13.31 -7.72 -4.12
CA HIS A 212 -12.54 -8.96 -4.18
C HIS A 212 -11.82 -9.26 -2.87
N VAL A 213 -11.46 -10.52 -2.73
CA VAL A 213 -10.67 -11.04 -1.62
C VAL A 213 -9.19 -11.04 -1.96
N THR A 214 -8.35 -11.00 -0.93
CA THR A 214 -6.90 -11.16 -1.05
C THR A 214 -6.50 -12.54 -0.58
N ARG A 215 -5.60 -13.20 -1.32
CA ARG A 215 -4.93 -14.44 -0.92
C ARG A 215 -3.47 -14.14 -0.60
N PHE A 216 -3.07 -14.38 0.64
CA PHE A 216 -1.68 -14.19 1.07
C PHE A 216 -0.93 -15.52 1.05
N ILE A 217 0.23 -15.55 0.38
CA ILE A 217 1.09 -16.72 0.30
C ILE A 217 2.53 -16.31 0.64
N GLY A 218 3.03 -16.82 1.76
CA GLY A 218 4.45 -16.82 2.08
C GLY A 218 5.17 -18.00 1.42
N LEU A 219 6.32 -17.73 0.83
CA LEU A 219 7.17 -18.75 0.22
C LEU A 219 8.48 -18.90 0.98
N ALA A 220 8.87 -20.15 1.21
CA ALA A 220 10.15 -20.48 1.81
C ALA A 220 11.31 -20.27 0.82
N SER A 221 12.53 -20.27 1.34
CA SER A 221 13.73 -20.24 0.49
C SER A 221 13.87 -21.53 -0.33
N VAL A 222 14.43 -21.40 -1.53
CA VAL A 222 14.77 -22.52 -2.42
C VAL A 222 15.62 -23.52 -1.65
N ASP A 223 15.30 -24.81 -1.73
CA ASP A 223 16.11 -25.88 -1.14
C ASP A 223 16.34 -25.75 0.39
N ASN A 224 15.33 -25.27 1.10
CA ASN A 224 15.37 -25.17 2.56
C ASN A 224 15.45 -26.56 3.24
N SER A 225 16.00 -26.59 4.46
CA SER A 225 16.19 -27.81 5.27
C SER A 225 14.87 -28.52 5.59
N ASP A 226 13.82 -27.74 5.77
CA ASP A 226 12.52 -28.21 6.26
C ASP A 226 11.63 -28.74 5.13
N LYS A 227 12.14 -28.75 3.88
CA LYS A 227 11.46 -29.17 2.65
C LYS A 227 10.11 -28.47 2.44
N GLU A 228 9.98 -27.25 2.94
CA GLU A 228 8.82 -26.39 2.75
C GLU A 228 8.68 -25.96 1.29
N LYS A 229 7.44 -25.66 0.87
CA LYS A 229 7.18 -25.23 -0.49
C LYS A 229 7.76 -23.84 -0.75
N TRP A 230 8.64 -23.76 -1.74
CA TRP A 230 9.28 -22.53 -2.17
C TRP A 230 8.87 -22.08 -3.58
N LEU A 231 8.14 -22.93 -4.32
CA LEU A 231 7.65 -22.64 -5.67
C LEU A 231 6.13 -22.81 -5.73
N TYR A 232 5.43 -21.80 -6.22
CA TYR A 232 3.98 -21.78 -6.38
C TYR A 232 3.60 -21.53 -7.83
N ALA A 233 2.75 -22.40 -8.37
CA ALA A 233 2.27 -22.32 -9.74
C ALA A 233 0.77 -22.05 -9.72
N PHE A 234 0.32 -21.00 -10.40
CA PHE A 234 -1.11 -20.68 -10.45
C PHE A 234 -1.49 -19.99 -11.76
N SER A 235 -2.80 -19.90 -11.98
CA SER A 235 -3.35 -19.19 -13.12
C SER A 235 -4.28 -18.08 -12.65
N ILE A 236 -4.18 -16.91 -13.29
CA ILE A 236 -4.92 -15.71 -12.93
C ILE A 236 -5.43 -15.02 -14.19
N VAL A 237 -6.71 -14.67 -14.20
CA VAL A 237 -7.30 -13.76 -15.18
C VAL A 237 -7.20 -12.33 -14.61
N PRO A 238 -6.68 -11.35 -15.38
CA PRO A 238 -6.58 -9.97 -14.93
C PRO A 238 -7.92 -9.39 -14.48
N MET A 239 -7.92 -8.61 -13.41
CA MET A 239 -9.11 -7.95 -12.85
C MET A 239 -9.89 -7.16 -13.88
N ARG A 240 -9.19 -6.44 -14.77
CA ARG A 240 -9.81 -5.62 -15.83
C ARG A 240 -10.59 -6.44 -16.86
N LYS A 241 -10.36 -7.75 -16.92
CA LYS A 241 -11.02 -8.69 -17.84
C LYS A 241 -12.08 -9.54 -17.14
N MET A 242 -12.27 -9.40 -15.83
CA MET A 242 -13.28 -10.13 -15.06
C MET A 242 -14.57 -9.33 -14.93
N SER A 243 -15.69 -10.04 -14.81
CA SER A 243 -16.96 -9.40 -14.42
C SER A 243 -16.95 -9.02 -12.93
N ARG A 244 -17.77 -8.04 -12.53
CA ARG A 244 -17.90 -7.65 -11.11
C ARG A 244 -18.40 -8.80 -10.23
N MET A 245 -19.26 -9.65 -10.77
CA MET A 245 -19.80 -10.81 -10.05
C MET A 245 -18.71 -11.85 -9.77
N GLU A 246 -17.87 -12.18 -10.75
CA GLU A 246 -16.74 -13.10 -10.55
C GLU A 246 -15.69 -12.50 -9.60
N LEU A 247 -15.42 -11.20 -9.73
CA LEU A 247 -14.41 -10.53 -8.92
C LEU A 247 -14.80 -10.47 -7.44
N THR A 248 -16.08 -10.31 -7.14
CA THR A 248 -16.61 -10.23 -5.77
C THR A 248 -17.03 -11.58 -5.20
N ALA A 249 -16.87 -12.68 -5.96
CA ALA A 249 -17.15 -14.02 -5.49
C ALA A 249 -16.19 -14.40 -4.34
N GLN A 250 -16.76 -14.76 -3.20
CA GLN A 250 -15.99 -15.07 -1.99
C GLN A 250 -15.94 -16.59 -1.77
N PRO A 251 -14.75 -17.15 -1.57
CA PRO A 251 -14.59 -18.52 -1.08
C PRO A 251 -15.27 -18.73 0.28
N PRO A 252 -15.71 -19.95 0.60
CA PRO A 252 -16.41 -20.23 1.86
C PRO A 252 -15.53 -20.02 3.11
N ASN A 253 -14.21 -20.20 2.99
CA ASN A 253 -13.23 -20.00 4.07
C ASN A 253 -12.73 -18.56 4.18
N THR A 254 -13.44 -17.58 3.61
CA THR A 254 -12.97 -16.19 3.65
C THR A 254 -13.10 -15.60 5.06
N SER A 255 -11.97 -15.14 5.60
CA SER A 255 -11.89 -14.49 6.90
C SER A 255 -12.11 -12.98 6.83
N GLU A 256 -12.18 -12.36 8.01
CA GLU A 256 -12.12 -10.91 8.17
C GLU A 256 -10.73 -10.33 7.83
N PHE A 257 -10.71 -9.01 7.62
CA PHE A 257 -9.53 -8.26 7.23
C PHE A 257 -8.51 -8.16 8.39
N PRO A 258 -7.24 -8.60 8.19
CA PRO A 258 -6.26 -8.75 9.27
C PRO A 258 -5.65 -7.43 9.79
N TYR A 259 -5.67 -6.35 9.00
CA TYR A 259 -4.83 -5.17 9.29
C TYR A 259 -5.57 -3.99 9.93
N MET A 260 -6.82 -4.15 10.39
CA MET A 260 -7.62 -3.02 10.90
C MET A 260 -6.96 -2.28 12.06
N GLU A 261 -6.49 -3.00 13.07
CA GLU A 261 -5.83 -2.41 14.25
C GLU A 261 -4.54 -1.70 13.85
N ILE A 262 -3.69 -2.37 13.05
CA ILE A 262 -2.43 -1.78 12.57
C ILE A 262 -2.68 -0.45 11.83
N ILE A 263 -3.72 -0.41 10.99
CA ILE A 263 -4.06 0.82 10.25
C ILE A 263 -4.57 1.90 11.19
N ALA A 264 -5.43 1.55 12.15
CA ALA A 264 -5.93 2.50 13.15
C ALA A 264 -4.78 3.11 13.94
N ASP A 265 -3.84 2.28 14.43
CA ASP A 265 -2.67 2.72 15.17
C ASP A 265 -1.78 3.65 14.31
N LEU A 266 -1.50 3.28 13.05
CA LEU A 266 -0.70 4.11 12.15
C LEU A 266 -1.36 5.48 11.86
N ILE A 267 -2.70 5.54 11.81
CA ILE A 267 -3.43 6.80 11.64
C ILE A 267 -3.33 7.66 12.91
N LEU A 268 -3.46 7.06 14.10
CA LEU A 268 -3.32 7.77 15.37
C LEU A 268 -1.89 8.33 15.54
N GLU A 269 -0.87 7.52 15.23
CA GLU A 269 0.54 7.96 15.23
C GLU A 269 0.77 9.12 14.25
N GLU A 270 0.18 9.06 13.04
CA GLU A 270 0.29 10.14 12.05
C GLU A 270 -0.33 11.46 12.53
N ARG A 271 -1.47 11.40 13.25
CA ARG A 271 -2.14 12.56 13.83
C ARG A 271 -1.33 13.16 14.97
N ALA A 272 -0.88 12.34 15.92
CA ALA A 272 -0.05 12.79 17.04
C ALA A 272 1.23 13.50 16.55
N SER A 273 1.94 12.90 15.58
CA SER A 273 3.14 13.53 14.99
C SER A 273 2.83 14.81 14.20
N ALA A 274 1.61 15.01 13.71
CA ALA A 274 1.20 16.26 13.05
C ALA A 274 0.89 17.35 14.08
N GLU A 275 0.23 17.00 15.18
CA GLU A 275 -0.04 17.89 16.30
C GLU A 275 1.24 18.37 16.99
N GLU A 276 2.22 17.47 17.21
CA GLU A 276 3.54 17.83 17.73
C GLU A 276 4.28 18.81 16.80
N ARG A 277 4.25 18.58 15.48
CA ARG A 277 4.86 19.51 14.50
C ARG A 277 4.17 20.87 14.46
N ASN A 278 2.84 20.90 14.62
CA ASN A 278 2.06 22.14 14.65
C ASN A 278 2.30 22.94 15.94
N THR A 279 2.41 22.26 17.08
CA THR A 279 2.74 22.88 18.37
C THR A 279 4.19 23.41 18.40
N SER A 280 5.14 22.73 17.76
CA SER A 280 6.53 23.20 17.66
C SER A 280 6.74 24.37 16.69
N ASN A 281 5.92 24.51 15.65
CA ASN A 281 6.06 25.57 14.63
C ASN A 281 5.27 26.86 14.95
N GLY A 282 4.69 27.00 16.14
CA GLY A 282 4.06 28.26 16.60
C GLY A 282 2.87 28.76 15.76
N GLY A 283 2.40 27.97 14.81
CA GLY A 283 1.26 28.29 13.97
C GLY A 283 -0.04 27.90 14.66
N GLN A 284 -0.68 28.85 15.33
CA GLN A 284 -2.07 28.69 15.76
C GLN A 284 -2.96 28.58 14.52
N GLN A 285 -3.27 27.36 14.10
CA GLN A 285 -4.39 27.13 13.18
C GLN A 285 -5.64 26.93 14.01
N TYR A 286 -6.62 27.81 13.82
CA TYR A 286 -7.96 27.67 14.36
C TYR A 286 -8.64 26.48 13.67
N PHE A 287 -8.55 25.30 14.27
CA PHE A 287 -9.38 24.17 13.91
C PHE A 287 -10.68 24.29 14.71
N PHE A 288 -11.81 24.51 14.04
CA PHE A 288 -13.13 24.37 14.66
C PHE A 288 -13.38 22.88 14.87
N ASP A 289 -12.95 22.38 16.02
CA ASP A 289 -13.30 21.05 16.48
C ASP A 289 -14.79 21.04 16.88
N MET A 290 -15.55 20.10 16.30
CA MET A 290 -16.95 19.83 16.61
C MET A 290 -17.08 18.48 17.33
N SER A 291 -16.03 18.04 18.04
CA SER A 291 -16.07 16.91 18.95
C SER A 291 -15.69 17.35 20.35
N GLU A 292 -16.71 17.39 21.21
CA GLU A 292 -16.68 17.46 22.67
C GLU A 292 -16.70 18.82 23.38
N GLU A 293 -17.57 18.87 24.40
CA GLU A 293 -17.82 19.98 25.31
C GLU A 293 -16.64 20.12 26.27
N VAL A 294 -15.87 21.21 26.17
CA VAL A 294 -14.82 21.52 27.15
C VAL A 294 -15.18 22.79 27.90
N GLU A 295 -15.30 22.66 29.21
CA GLU A 295 -15.49 23.73 30.18
C GLU A 295 -14.31 24.71 30.15
N ASP A 296 -14.62 25.98 29.90
CA ASP A 296 -13.67 27.05 29.67
C ASP A 296 -13.18 27.64 31.01
N HIS A 297 -12.11 27.07 31.56
CA HIS A 297 -11.32 27.65 32.64
C HIS A 297 -9.88 27.83 32.16
N VAL A 298 -9.45 29.03 31.72
CA VAL A 298 -8.31 29.79 32.31
C VAL A 298 -8.27 31.25 31.79
N ASP A 299 -8.12 32.17 32.73
CA ASP A 299 -7.74 33.59 32.62
C ASP A 299 -6.54 33.93 31.70
N ARG A 300 -6.65 35.02 30.92
CA ARG A 300 -5.55 35.98 30.68
C ARG A 300 -6.07 37.42 30.52
N GLY A 301 -5.68 38.29 31.45
CA GLY A 301 -6.09 39.71 31.56
C GLY A 301 -5.54 40.65 30.48
N GLY A 302 -5.95 41.91 30.41
CA GLY A 302 -6.90 42.63 31.23
C GLY A 302 -7.16 44.05 30.70
N ARG A 303 -8.20 44.70 31.22
CA ARG A 303 -8.38 46.16 31.19
C ARG A 303 -9.30 46.61 32.33
N ARG A 304 -8.72 47.36 33.27
CA ARG A 304 -9.31 48.33 34.22
C ARG A 304 -10.71 48.03 34.77
N ARG A 305 -10.73 47.52 36.02
CA ARG A 305 -11.88 47.57 36.93
C ARG A 305 -12.33 49.02 37.14
N LYS A 306 -13.54 49.35 36.69
CA LYS A 306 -14.34 50.42 37.28
C LYS A 306 -15.51 49.74 38.00
N LYS A 307 -15.48 49.87 39.32
CA LYS A 307 -16.44 49.35 40.28
C LYS A 307 -17.73 50.18 40.16
N TYR A 308 -18.87 49.54 39.89
CA TYR A 308 -20.19 50.03 40.28
C TYR A 308 -21.11 48.82 40.45
N ASP A 309 -21.85 48.86 41.54
CA ASP A 309 -22.71 47.82 42.08
C ASP A 309 -23.98 47.59 41.23
N ASP A 310 -24.59 46.43 41.51
CA ASP A 310 -26.04 46.20 41.58
C ASP A 310 -26.85 45.68 40.36
N GLU A 311 -27.57 44.59 40.65
CA GLU A 311 -28.81 44.04 40.07
C GLU A 311 -28.93 43.55 38.59
N GLY A 312 -29.31 42.26 38.44
CA GLY A 312 -30.21 41.78 37.38
C GLY A 312 -29.73 40.60 36.50
N PRO A 313 -30.56 39.55 36.26
CA PRO A 313 -30.20 38.41 35.42
C PRO A 313 -30.46 38.74 33.94
N SER A 314 -29.40 38.97 33.16
CA SER A 314 -29.53 39.22 31.71
C SER A 314 -29.33 37.93 30.91
N ALA A 315 -30.37 37.57 30.18
CA ALA A 315 -30.42 36.46 29.25
C ALA A 315 -29.25 36.46 28.27
N ARG A 316 -28.67 35.27 28.02
CA ARG A 316 -27.69 35.05 26.94
C ARG A 316 -28.30 35.54 25.62
N GLN A 317 -27.78 36.64 25.08
CA GLN A 317 -28.16 37.13 23.76
C GLN A 317 -27.88 36.05 22.71
N ALA A 318 -28.90 35.69 21.95
CA ALA A 318 -28.76 34.80 20.80
C ALA A 318 -27.74 35.39 19.82
N ARG A 319 -26.71 34.63 19.47
CA ARG A 319 -25.74 35.02 18.44
C ARG A 319 -26.50 35.22 17.12
N VAL A 320 -26.49 36.44 16.61
CA VAL A 320 -27.05 36.79 15.30
C VAL A 320 -26.27 36.00 14.25
N GLN A 321 -26.95 35.06 13.57
CA GLN A 321 -26.36 34.31 12.46
C GLN A 321 -25.98 35.30 11.36
N GLN A 322 -24.69 35.33 11.00
CA GLN A 322 -24.23 36.17 9.90
C GLN A 322 -24.80 35.62 8.58
N PRO A 323 -25.21 36.49 7.65
CA PRO A 323 -25.72 36.09 6.34
C PRO A 323 -24.68 35.21 5.60
N CYS A 324 -25.12 34.08 5.06
CA CYS A 324 -24.24 33.18 4.31
C CYS A 324 -23.74 33.89 3.04
N TRP A 325 -22.42 34.04 2.95
CA TRP A 325 -21.74 34.74 1.87
C TRP A 325 -21.65 33.92 0.56
N PHE A 326 -21.85 32.60 0.60
CA PHE A 326 -21.87 31.77 -0.62
C PHE A 326 -23.28 31.64 -1.23
N CYS A 327 -24.35 31.95 -0.50
CA CYS A 327 -25.70 31.78 -1.04
C CYS A 327 -26.05 32.89 -2.03
N LEU A 328 -26.07 32.58 -3.34
CA LEU A 328 -26.51 33.54 -4.38
C LEU A 328 -27.95 34.04 -4.20
N SER A 329 -28.79 33.30 -3.47
CA SER A 329 -30.14 33.69 -3.10
C SER A 329 -30.19 34.73 -1.96
N ASN A 330 -29.07 35.00 -1.30
CA ASN A 330 -28.96 36.00 -0.26
C ASN A 330 -28.76 37.39 -0.88
N VAL A 331 -29.51 38.37 -0.41
CA VAL A 331 -29.39 39.77 -0.84
C VAL A 331 -28.05 40.39 -0.46
N ASP A 332 -27.47 39.93 0.66
CA ASP A 332 -26.20 40.44 1.20
C ASP A 332 -24.97 39.66 0.69
N VAL A 333 -25.12 38.85 -0.35
CA VAL A 333 -24.03 38.08 -0.95
C VAL A 333 -23.00 39.00 -1.62
N GLU A 334 -21.71 38.82 -1.36
CA GLU A 334 -20.67 39.66 -2.00
C GLU A 334 -20.43 39.19 -3.44
N LYS A 335 -21.29 39.64 -4.35
CA LYS A 335 -21.31 39.23 -5.78
C LYS A 335 -19.99 39.48 -6.51
N TYR A 336 -19.16 40.41 -6.05
CA TYR A 336 -17.88 40.75 -6.68
C TYR A 336 -16.84 39.62 -6.62
N LEU A 337 -17.04 38.64 -5.74
CA LEU A 337 -16.18 37.45 -5.66
C LEU A 337 -16.65 36.34 -6.60
N VAL A 338 -17.80 36.46 -7.27
CA VAL A 338 -18.30 35.47 -8.23
C VAL A 338 -17.70 35.75 -9.61
N VAL A 339 -16.99 34.77 -10.16
CA VAL A 339 -16.26 34.87 -11.45
C VAL A 339 -17.13 34.41 -12.62
N SER A 340 -17.92 33.36 -12.44
CA SER A 340 -18.80 32.82 -13.49
C SER A 340 -19.94 32.02 -12.89
N VAL A 341 -21.13 32.06 -13.50
CA VAL A 341 -22.30 31.29 -13.08
C VAL A 341 -22.76 30.39 -14.23
N GLY A 342 -22.72 29.08 -14.00
CA GLY A 342 -23.26 28.06 -14.89
C GLY A 342 -24.65 27.59 -14.46
N SER A 343 -25.19 26.60 -15.17
CA SER A 343 -26.55 26.08 -14.92
C SER A 343 -26.69 25.30 -13.61
N HIS A 344 -25.60 24.71 -13.10
CA HIS A 344 -25.61 23.87 -11.90
C HIS A 344 -24.52 24.25 -10.87
N CYS A 345 -23.63 25.19 -11.21
CA CYS A 345 -22.52 25.61 -10.36
C CYS A 345 -22.10 27.05 -10.68
N TYR A 346 -21.34 27.67 -9.80
CA TYR A 346 -20.68 28.95 -10.05
C TYR A 346 -19.24 28.90 -9.52
N ALA A 347 -18.35 29.63 -10.17
CA ALA A 347 -16.98 29.83 -9.73
C ALA A 347 -16.89 31.12 -8.92
N ALA A 348 -16.25 31.08 -7.76
CA ALA A 348 -16.01 32.25 -6.92
C ALA A 348 -14.57 32.27 -6.37
N MET A 349 -14.04 33.46 -6.14
CA MET A 349 -12.72 33.67 -5.54
C MET A 349 -12.78 33.48 -4.01
N PRO A 350 -11.75 32.85 -3.40
CA PRO A 350 -11.67 32.72 -1.96
C PRO A 350 -11.46 34.09 -1.29
N LYS A 351 -12.08 34.28 -0.13
CA LYS A 351 -11.87 35.47 0.70
C LYS A 351 -10.70 35.21 1.64
N GLY A 352 -9.52 35.69 1.28
CA GLY A 352 -8.32 35.54 2.09
C GLY A 352 -7.05 35.72 1.25
N PRO A 353 -5.89 35.90 1.90
CA PRO A 353 -4.62 35.94 1.20
C PRO A 353 -4.30 34.58 0.57
N LEU A 354 -3.79 34.58 -0.66
CA LEU A 354 -3.17 33.38 -1.22
C LEU A 354 -1.91 33.05 -0.40
N THR A 355 -1.81 31.82 0.06
CA THR A 355 -0.59 31.29 0.70
C THR A 355 0.04 30.24 -0.20
N ASP A 356 1.33 29.99 -0.03
CA ASP A 356 2.13 29.05 -0.85
C ASP A 356 1.59 27.61 -0.85
N GLY A 357 0.70 27.25 0.08
CA GLY A 357 0.02 25.95 0.10
C GLY A 357 -1.16 25.78 -0.86
N HIS A 358 -1.47 26.80 -1.68
CA HIS A 358 -2.55 26.74 -2.68
C HIS A 358 -2.07 26.37 -4.10
N LEU A 359 -0.77 26.25 -4.33
CA LEU A 359 -0.16 25.89 -5.62
C LEU A 359 0.22 24.40 -5.71
#